data_AF-A0A972SD20-F1
#
_entry.id   AF-A0A972SD20-F1
#
_cell.length_a   1.000
_cell.length_b   1.000
_cell.length_c   1.000
_cell.angle_alpha   90.00
_cell.angle_beta   90.00
_cell.angle_gamma   90.00
#
_symmetry.space_group_name_H-M   'P 1'
#
loop_
_entity.id
_entity.type
_entity.pdbx_description
1 polymer ?
#
loop_
_entity_poly.entity_id
_entity_poly.type
_entity_poly.pdbx_seq_one_letter_code
_entity_poly.pdbx_strand_id
1 'polypeptide(L)' 'PFVFADNDEVLRPGMVFTVEPGIYLPGRGGARVEDDVVITTDGARSLSDMPRALRRLG' A
#
# COMPACT_ATOMS: atom_id res chain seq x y z
N PRO A 1 10.77 -6.01 0.44
CA PRO A 1 11.17 -5.81 -0.98
C PRO A 1 10.73 -4.41 -1.43
N PHE A 2 11.29 -3.86 -2.50
CA PHE A 2 10.81 -2.61 -3.10
C PHE A 2 9.74 -2.90 -4.16
N VAL A 3 8.62 -2.17 -4.13
CA VAL A 3 7.54 -2.32 -5.10
C VAL A 3 7.68 -1.22 -6.17
N PHE A 4 8.30 -1.54 -7.30
CA PHE A 4 8.45 -0.65 -8.45
C PHE A 4 8.49 -1.46 -9.74
N ALA A 5 8.29 -0.79 -10.88
CA ALA A 5 8.04 -1.44 -12.18
C ALA A 5 9.14 -2.42 -12.62
N ASP A 6 10.40 -2.13 -12.30
CA ASP A 6 11.56 -2.90 -12.78
C ASP A 6 12.14 -3.84 -11.71
N ASN A 7 11.33 -4.26 -10.72
CA ASN A 7 11.74 -5.27 -9.74
C ASN A 7 11.08 -6.63 -10.00
N ASP A 8 11.88 -7.59 -10.46
CA ASP A 8 11.45 -8.97 -10.71
C ASP A 8 11.59 -9.89 -9.48
N GLU A 9 11.86 -9.35 -8.29
CA GLU A 9 11.98 -10.15 -7.06
C GLU A 9 10.67 -10.89 -6.74
N VAL A 10 10.72 -12.23 -6.74
CA VAL A 10 9.57 -13.06 -6.39
C VAL A 10 9.26 -12.93 -4.89
N LEU A 11 8.04 -12.49 -4.59
CA LEU A 11 7.54 -12.36 -3.22
C LEU A 11 7.44 -13.73 -2.51
N ARG A 12 7.82 -13.76 -1.23
CA ARG A 12 7.82 -14.97 -0.40
C ARG A 12 7.06 -14.75 0.92
N PRO A 13 6.44 -15.79 1.49
CA PRO A 13 5.79 -15.69 2.79
C PRO A 13 6.71 -15.08 3.86
N GLY A 14 6.16 -14.18 4.68
CA GLY A 14 6.88 -13.43 5.71
C GLY A 14 7.50 -12.11 5.24
N MET A 15 7.56 -11.84 3.92
CA MET A 15 7.91 -10.51 3.45
C MET A 15 6.84 -9.48 3.82
N VAL A 16 7.29 -8.30 4.26
CA VAL A 16 6.46 -7.15 4.58
C VAL A 16 6.89 -5.95 3.73
N PHE A 17 5.92 -5.21 3.21
CA PHE A 17 6.12 -3.99 2.43
C PHE A 17 4.83 -3.16 2.40
N THR A 18 4.92 -1.92 1.93
CA THR A 18 3.78 -1.01 1.78
C THR A 18 3.11 -1.18 0.42
N VAL A 19 1.78 -1.04 0.39
CA VAL A 19 1.01 -0.82 -0.85
C VAL A 19 0.42 0.57 -0.78
N GLU A 20 1.02 1.52 -1.49
CA GLU A 20 0.82 2.95 -1.24
C GLU A 20 0.67 3.84 -2.49
N PRO A 21 -0.24 3.52 -3.43
CA PRO A 21 -0.43 4.35 -4.62
C PRO A 21 -0.94 5.75 -4.27
N GLY A 22 -0.38 6.76 -4.94
CA GLY A 22 -0.76 8.16 -4.77
C GLY A 22 -1.08 8.86 -6.10
N ILE A 23 -2.05 9.77 -6.06
CA ILE A 23 -2.35 10.69 -7.17
C ILE A 23 -2.19 12.12 -6.66
N TYR A 24 -1.43 12.91 -7.40
CA TYR A 24 -1.06 14.28 -7.03
C TYR A 24 -1.40 15.23 -8.17
N LEU A 25 -2.20 16.27 -7.86
CA LEU A 25 -2.65 17.29 -8.78
C LEU A 25 -1.97 18.63 -8.42
N PRO A 26 -1.04 19.14 -9.24
CA PRO A 26 -0.35 20.39 -8.98
C PRO A 26 -1.32 21.55 -8.70
N GLY A 27 -1.07 22.30 -7.62
CA GLY A 27 -1.90 23.44 -7.21
C GLY A 27 -3.27 23.09 -6.63
N ARG A 28 -3.65 21.80 -6.55
CA ARG A 28 -4.95 21.36 -6.01
C ARG A 28 -4.84 20.43 -4.80
N GLY A 29 -3.77 19.63 -4.72
CA GLY A 29 -3.53 18.68 -3.63
C GLY A 29 -3.29 17.27 -4.15
N GLY A 30 -3.43 16.27 -3.30
CA GLY A 30 -3.27 14.87 -3.67
C GLY A 30 -3.79 13.95 -2.59
N ALA A 31 -3.87 12.67 -2.92
CA ALA A 31 -4.26 11.63 -1.98
C ALA A 31 -3.35 10.42 -2.17
N ARG A 32 -2.99 9.79 -1.05
CA ARG A 32 -2.35 8.48 -0.98
C ARG A 32 -3.11 7.66 0.05
N VAL A 33 -3.35 6.40 -0.27
CA VAL A 33 -3.86 5.39 0.67
C VAL A 33 -2.78 4.34 0.77
N GLU A 34 -2.41 3.98 1.99
CA GLU A 34 -1.24 3.17 2.30
C GLU A 34 -1.61 2.12 3.34
N ASP A 35 -1.27 0.87 3.05
CA ASP A 35 -1.33 -0.25 3.99
C ASP A 35 0.03 -0.93 4.09
N ASP A 36 0.38 -1.37 5.29
CA ASP A 36 1.43 -2.37 5.51
C ASP A 36 0.86 -3.76 5.19
N VAL A 37 1.52 -4.52 4.32
CA VAL A 37 1.05 -5.83 3.87
C VAL A 37 2.09 -6.90 4.14
N VAL A 38 1.65 -8.04 4.68
CA VAL A 38 2.48 -9.26 4.81
C VAL A 38 2.05 -10.31 3.81
N ILE A 39 3.02 -10.94 3.14
CA ILE A 39 2.76 -12.10 2.28
C ILE A 39 2.58 -13.35 3.15
N THR A 40 1.48 -14.05 2.94
CA THR A 40 1.16 -15.33 3.59
C THR A 40 1.45 -16.49 2.64
N THR A 41 1.28 -17.72 3.09
CA THR A 41 1.47 -18.91 2.24
C THR A 41 0.42 -19.04 1.12
N ASP A 42 -0.70 -18.32 1.24
CA ASP A 42 -1.88 -18.40 0.39
C ASP A 42 -2.26 -17.04 -0.23
N GLY A 43 -1.46 -15.99 -0.04
CA GLY A 43 -1.72 -14.67 -0.59
C GLY A 43 -1.05 -13.54 0.20
N ALA A 44 -1.83 -12.53 0.54
CA ALA A 44 -1.37 -11.36 1.27
C ALA A 44 -2.42 -10.90 2.27
N ARG A 45 -1.98 -10.30 3.38
CA ARG A 45 -2.84 -9.79 4.44
C ARG A 45 -2.41 -8.37 4.83
N SER A 46 -3.38 -7.46 4.91
CA SER A 46 -3.14 -6.13 5.48
C SER A 46 -2.88 -6.22 6.98
N LEU A 47 -1.89 -5.49 7.45
CA LEU A 47 -1.60 -5.22 8.85
C LEU A 47 -2.22 -3.89 9.32
N SER A 48 -2.64 -3.04 8.38
CA SER A 48 -3.37 -1.80 8.63
C SER A 48 -4.88 -2.03 8.67
N ASP A 49 -5.58 -1.45 9.65
CA ASP A 49 -7.01 -1.64 9.91
C ASP A 49 -7.86 -0.36 9.76
N MET A 50 -7.22 0.78 9.48
CA MET A 50 -7.93 2.04 9.24
C MET A 50 -8.83 1.94 7.99
N PRO A 51 -10.04 2.55 8.02
CA PRO A 51 -10.87 2.64 6.83
C PRO A 51 -10.15 3.38 5.70
N ARG A 52 -10.18 2.80 4.50
CA ARG A 52 -9.54 3.35 3.29
C ARG A 52 -10.40 4.41 2.60
N ALA A 53 -11.67 4.52 3.00
CA ALA A 53 -12.58 5.52 2.49
C ALA A 53 -12.21 6.91 3.05
N LEU A 54 -12.44 7.94 2.23
CA LEU A 54 -12.27 9.33 2.66
C LEU A 54 -13.14 9.62 3.89
N ARG A 55 -12.50 9.99 5.00
CA ARG A 55 -13.19 10.46 6.20
C ARG A 55 -13.08 11.97 6.30
N ARG A 56 -14.22 12.66 6.29
CA ARG A 56 -14.28 14.09 6.59
C ARG A 56 -14.25 14.28 8.10
N LEU A 57 -13.26 15.03 8.57
CA LEU A 57 -13.22 15.51 9.95
C LEU A 57 -14.08 16.79 10.04
N GLY A 58 -14.80 16.95 11.15
CA GLY A 58 -15.68 18.09 11.39
C GLY A 58 -14.98 19.43 11.21
#